data_AF-A0A925ETG0-F1
#
_entry.id   AF-A0A925ETG0-F1
#
_cell.length_a   1.000
_cell.length_b   1.000
_cell.length_c   1.000
_cell.angle_alpha   90.00
_cell.angle_beta   90.00
_cell.angle_gamma   90.00
#
_symmetry.space_group_name_H-M   'P 1'
#
loop_
_entity.id
_entity.type
_entity.pdbx_description
1 polymer ?
#
loop_
_entity_poly.entity_id
_entity_poly.type
_entity_poly.pdbx_seq_one_letter_code
_entity_poly.pdbx_strand_id
1 'polypeptide(L)' 'MIHNLSDHNSIVNTFLAQLRDLNIQNNRLLFRKNVERIGNIFAYEISKYLDYA' A
#
# COMPACT_ATOMS: atom_id res chain seq x y z
N MET A 1 16.68 9.00 3.75
CA MET A 1 16.15 9.15 2.38
C MET A 1 14.69 8.76 2.41
N ILE A 2 13.79 9.54 1.81
CA ILE A 2 12.35 9.24 1.77
C ILE A 2 12.08 8.54 0.44
N HIS A 3 11.43 7.37 0.47
CA HIS A 3 10.93 6.70 -0.73
C HIS A 3 9.43 7.00 -0.89
N ASN A 4 9.09 7.83 -1.87
CA ASN A 4 7.70 8.15 -2.18
C ASN A 4 7.13 7.19 -3.23
N LEU A 5 6.25 6.29 -2.81
CA LEU A 5 5.61 5.31 -3.69
C LEU A 5 4.52 5.92 -4.58
N SER A 6 4.16 7.18 -4.37
CA SER A 6 3.21 7.91 -5.21
C SER A 6 3.86 8.64 -6.40
N ASP A 7 5.20 8.68 -6.49
CA ASP A 7 5.90 9.32 -7.62
C ASP A 7 5.70 8.56 -8.94
N HIS A 8 5.29 7.29 -8.86
CA HIS A 8 4.96 6.45 -10.00
C HIS A 8 3.53 5.93 -9.91
N ASN A 9 2.91 5.69 -11.07
CA ASN A 9 1.57 5.15 -11.10
C ASN A 9 1.61 3.68 -10.66
N SER A 10 1.09 3.41 -9.46
CA SER A 10 1.14 2.10 -8.80
C SER A 10 -0.24 1.67 -8.35
N ILE A 11 -0.46 0.36 -8.24
CA ILE A 11 -1.69 -0.22 -7.68
C ILE A 11 -1.94 0.22 -6.23
N VAL A 12 -0.88 0.62 -5.51
CA VAL A 12 -0.96 1.23 -4.18
C VAL A 12 -1.88 2.44 -4.18
N ASN A 13 -1.85 3.27 -5.23
CA ASN A 13 -2.68 4.47 -5.34
C ASN A 13 -4.17 4.11 -5.36
N THR A 14 -4.55 3.01 -6.03
CA THR A 14 -5.92 2.51 -6.06
C THR A 14 -6.38 2.05 -4.67
N PHE A 15 -5.54 1.29 -3.95
CA PHE A 15 -5.89 0.85 -2.60
C PHE A 15 -5.99 2.03 -1.62
N LEU A 16 -5.10 3.02 -1.74
CA LEU A 16 -5.16 4.26 -0.96
C LEU A 16 -6.41 5.09 -1.27
N ALA A 17 -6.82 5.18 -2.54
CA ALA A 17 -8.06 5.85 -2.91
C ALA A 17 -9.27 5.18 -2.26
N GLN A 18 -9.34 3.85 -2.28
CA GLN A 18 -10.42 3.09 -1.63
C GLN A 18 -10.43 3.23 -0.10
N LEU A 19 -9.26 3.37 0.53
CA LEU A 19 -9.16 3.63 1.97
C LEU A 19 -9.62 5.04 2.36
N ARG A 20 -9.57 6.01 1.44
CA ARG A 20 -9.98 7.41 1.65
C ARG A 20 -11.42 7.69 1.25
N ASP A 21 -12.03 6.80 0.46
CA ASP A 21 -13.41 6.93 0.01
C ASP A 21 -14.38 6.63 1.16
N LEU A 22 -15.22 7.62 1.51
CA LEU A 22 -16.17 7.55 2.63
C LEU A 22 -17.19 6.41 2.52
N ASN A 23 -17.56 6.02 1.30
CA ASN A 23 -18.55 4.97 1.06
C ASN A 23 -17.88 3.58 1.09
N ILE A 24 -16.70 3.46 0.49
CA ILE A 24 -15.98 2.19 0.35
C ILE A 24 -15.31 1.78 1.67
N GLN A 25 -14.74 2.73 2.43
CA GLN A 25 -14.02 2.43 3.67
C GLN A 25 -14.87 1.75 4.75
N ASN A 26 -16.20 1.94 4.72
CA ASN A 26 -17.13 1.33 5.66
C ASN A 26 -17.19 -0.20 5.51
N ASN A 27 -16.79 -0.74 4.36
CA ASN A 27 -16.61 -2.16 4.17
C ASN A 27 -15.35 -2.64 4.91
N ARG A 28 -15.53 -3.08 6.16
CA ARG A 28 -14.43 -3.52 7.05
C ARG A 28 -13.54 -4.61 6.45
N LEU A 29 -14.10 -5.55 5.68
CA LEU A 29 -13.32 -6.61 5.06
C LEU A 29 -12.40 -6.04 3.97
N LEU A 30 -12.94 -5.16 3.13
CA LEU A 30 -12.17 -4.51 2.07
C LEU A 30 -11.10 -3.57 2.66
N PHE A 31 -11.45 -2.79 3.69
CA PHE A 31 -10.51 -1.93 4.40
C PHE A 31 -9.29 -2.72 4.90
N ARG A 32 -9.52 -3.82 5.63
CA ARG A 32 -8.43 -4.67 6.14
C ARG A 32 -7.59 -5.27 5.00
N LYS A 33 -8.22 -5.77 3.95
CA LYS A 33 -7.51 -6.31 2.77
C LYS A 33 -6.66 -5.25 2.07
N ASN A 34 -7.14 -4.02 1.97
CA ASN A 34 -6.39 -2.94 1.34
C ASN A 34 -5.19 -2.52 2.19
N VAL A 35 -5.33 -2.45 3.53
CA VAL A 35 -4.19 -2.21 4.43
C VAL A 35 -3.16 -3.33 4.31
N GLU A 36 -3.58 -4.58 4.31
CA GLU A 36 -2.69 -5.75 4.15
C GLU A 36 -1.92 -5.72 2.82
N ARG A 37 -2.62 -5.44 1.71
CA ARG A 37 -2.01 -5.31 0.38
C ARG A 37 -0.96 -4.20 0.34
N ILE A 38 -1.26 -3.05 0.93
CA ILE A 38 -0.30 -1.93 1.01
C ILE A 38 0.91 -2.35 1.85
N GLY A 39 0.71 -3.00 2.99
CA GLY A 39 1.78 -3.52 3.84
C GLY A 39 2.70 -4.50 3.11
N ASN A 40 2.15 -5.43 2.34
CA ASN A 40 2.92 -6.38 1.53
C ASN A 40 3.78 -5.67 0.47
N ILE A 41 3.23 -4.65 -0.19
CA ILE A 41 3.98 -3.86 -1.18
C ILE A 41 5.09 -3.08 -0.50
N PHE A 42 4.85 -2.49 0.67
CA PHE A 42 5.89 -1.81 1.44
C PHE A 42 7.00 -2.76 1.87
N ALA A 43 6.65 -3.94 2.38
CA ALA A 43 7.61 -4.97 2.76
C ALA A 43 8.50 -5.37 1.57
N TYR A 44 7.89 -5.58 0.39
CA TYR A 44 8.63 -5.88 -0.84
C TYR A 44 9.57 -4.74 -1.26
N GLU A 45 9.15 -3.48 -1.18
CA GLU A 45 10.03 -2.36 -1.53
C GLU A 45 11.19 -2.20 -0.54
N ILE A 46 10.94 -2.38 0.76
CA ILE A 46 12.00 -2.37 1.77
C ILE A 46 12.99 -3.51 1.53
N SER A 47 12.48 -4.70 1.19
CA SER A 47 13.30 -5.89 1.01
C SER A 47 14.32 -5.72 -0.13
N LYS A 48 14.08 -4.88 -1.12
CA LYS A 48 15.06 -4.61 -2.20
C LYS A 48 16.37 -3.98 -1.73
N TYR A 49 16.37 -3.36 -0.54
CA TYR A 49 17.52 -2.67 0.03
C TYR A 49 18.14 -3.42 1.22
N LEU A 50 17.65 -4.62 1.54
CA LEU A 50 18.24 -5.46 2.58
C LEU A 50 19.44 -6.22 2.02
N ASP A 51 20.49 -6.34 2.81
CA ASP A 51 21.62 -7.23 2.53
C ASP A 51 21.26 -8.65 2.92
N TYR A 52 21.38 -9.58 1.97
CA TYR A 52 20.99 -11.00 2.13
C TYR A 52 22.19 -11.94 2.33
N ALA A 53 23.37 -11.39 2.62
CA ALA A 53 24.64 -12.12 2.69
C ALA A 53 24.61 -13.31 3.66
#